data_AF-A0A3D0JGR9-F1
#
_entry.id   AF-A0A3D0JGR9-F1
#
_cell.length_a   1.000
_cell.length_b   1.000
_cell.length_c   1.000
_cell.angle_alpha   90.00
_cell.angle_beta   90.00
_cell.angle_gamma   90.00
#
_symmetry.space_group_name_H-M   'P 1'
#
loop_
_entity.id
_entity.type
_entity.pdbx_description
1 polymer ?
#
loop_
_entity_poly.entity_id
_entity_poly.type
_entity_poly.pdbx_seq_one_letter_code
_entity_poly.pdbx_strand_id
1 'polypeptide(L)'
;GRGEKLGDHAASLKYGSEGVMHGFNSIMLKDKDGNPAPVYSVASGLDYPSSGPEHAFLHDLGRVQYDVIDDNETIDAFFELSRMEGIIPAIESAHAVAYGMKLAKTMGKGSVLINLSGRGDKDMDYIIEKYGIR
;
A
#
# COMPACT_ATOMS: atom_id res chain seq x y z
N GLY A 1 4.37 1.34 5.15
CA GLY A 1 5.49 2.21 5.60
C GLY A 1 5.71 2.07 7.10
N ARG A 2 6.68 2.80 7.65
CA ARG A 2 7.05 2.80 9.08
C ARG A 2 6.30 3.84 9.92
N GLY A 3 5.66 4.80 9.27
CA GLY A 3 4.92 5.87 9.94
C GLY A 3 4.48 6.97 8.97
N GLU A 4 3.91 8.05 9.50
CA GLU A 4 3.35 9.16 8.70
C GLU A 4 4.35 10.26 8.35
N LYS A 5 5.60 10.14 8.79
CA LYS A 5 6.63 11.13 8.45
C LYS A 5 7.06 10.95 6.99
N LEU A 6 7.31 12.08 6.32
CA LEU A 6 7.88 12.07 4.98
C LEU A 6 9.17 11.26 4.96
N GLY A 7 9.31 10.34 4.00
CA GLY A 7 10.41 9.36 3.95
C GLY A 7 10.12 8.02 4.61
N ASP A 8 9.08 7.92 5.46
CA ASP A 8 8.69 6.67 6.14
C ASP A 8 7.46 6.00 5.51
N HIS A 9 6.86 6.59 4.48
CA HIS A 9 5.72 6.04 3.73
C HIS A 9 5.74 6.44 2.26
N ALA A 10 4.90 5.75 1.46
CA ALA A 10 4.61 6.08 0.07
C ALA A 10 3.13 6.48 -0.16
N ALA A 11 2.39 6.82 0.90
CA ALA A 11 0.97 7.18 0.85
C ALA A 11 0.67 8.57 0.23
N SER A 12 0.93 8.73 -1.07
CA SER A 12 0.79 9.99 -1.81
C SER A 12 -0.63 10.55 -1.81
N LEU A 13 -1.65 9.74 -2.00
CA LEU A 13 -3.05 10.21 -2.02
C LEU A 13 -3.57 10.65 -0.65
N LYS A 14 -2.91 10.27 0.45
CA LYS A 14 -3.31 10.66 1.81
C LYS A 14 -2.62 11.93 2.30
N TYR A 15 -1.32 12.07 2.02
CA TYR A 15 -0.47 13.13 2.58
C TYR A 15 0.19 14.03 1.54
N GLY A 16 -0.01 13.75 0.25
CA GLY A 16 0.57 14.49 -0.86
C GLY A 16 -0.23 15.72 -1.25
N SER A 17 0.25 16.38 -2.29
CA SER A 17 -0.43 17.48 -2.97
C SER A 17 -0.12 17.46 -4.46
N GLU A 18 -0.85 18.26 -5.24
CA GLU A 18 -0.69 18.34 -6.70
C GLU A 18 0.77 18.61 -7.11
N GLY A 19 1.24 17.93 -8.16
CA GLY A 19 2.58 18.09 -8.72
C GLY A 19 2.77 17.32 -10.02
N VAL A 20 3.77 17.73 -10.79
CA VAL A 20 4.12 17.11 -12.08
C VAL A 20 5.35 16.24 -11.91
N MET A 21 5.20 14.95 -12.20
CA MET A 21 6.27 13.95 -12.13
C MET A 21 6.10 12.94 -13.25
N HIS A 22 7.21 12.45 -13.81
CA HIS A 22 7.22 11.39 -14.82
C HIS A 22 6.24 11.60 -16.00
N GLY A 23 6.02 12.85 -16.40
CA GLY A 23 5.21 13.21 -17.56
C GLY A 23 3.71 13.37 -17.31
N PHE A 24 3.23 13.33 -16.06
CA PHE A 24 1.82 13.57 -15.73
C PHE A 24 1.67 14.51 -14.53
N ASN A 25 0.55 15.23 -14.49
CA ASN A 25 0.11 16.00 -13.32
C ASN A 25 -0.81 15.12 -12.45
N SER A 26 -0.52 15.01 -11.16
CA SER A 26 -1.29 14.19 -10.21
C SER A 26 -0.96 14.62 -8.77
N ILE A 27 -1.33 13.80 -7.78
CA ILE A 27 -0.96 13.98 -6.38
C ILE A 27 0.37 13.25 -6.12
N MET A 28 1.28 13.93 -5.41
CA MET A 28 2.58 13.38 -5.03
C MET A 28 3.06 13.90 -3.68
N LEU A 29 3.97 13.15 -3.05
CA LEU A 29 4.73 13.58 -1.88
C LEU A 29 5.88 14.46 -2.34
N LYS A 30 5.96 15.66 -1.76
CA LYS A 30 6.97 16.66 -2.13
C LYS A 30 7.84 17.03 -0.95
N ASP A 31 9.11 17.29 -1.22
CA ASP A 31 9.99 17.93 -0.26
C ASP A 31 9.67 19.44 -0.14
N LYS A 32 10.42 20.14 0.71
CA LYS A 32 10.27 21.57 0.95
C LYS A 32 10.50 22.45 -0.29
N ASP A 33 11.24 21.93 -1.27
CA ASP A 33 11.62 22.64 -2.49
C ASP A 33 10.65 22.30 -3.65
N GLY A 34 9.64 21.45 -3.39
CA GLY A 34 8.63 21.03 -4.35
C GLY A 34 9.03 19.84 -5.23
N ASN A 35 10.19 19.23 -4.97
CA ASN A 35 10.67 18.05 -5.71
C ASN A 35 10.04 16.76 -5.14
N PRO A 36 10.06 15.63 -5.88
CA PRO A 36 9.64 14.34 -5.34
C PRO A 36 10.36 14.00 -4.03
N ALA A 37 9.59 13.78 -2.97
CA ALA A 37 10.14 13.39 -1.68
C ALA A 37 10.67 11.96 -1.68
N PRO A 38 11.67 11.62 -0.82
CA PRO A 38 11.96 10.23 -0.52
C PRO A 38 10.74 9.55 0.08
N VAL A 39 10.57 8.28 -0.24
CA VAL A 39 9.48 7.42 0.25
C VAL A 39 10.03 6.09 0.70
N TYR A 40 9.20 5.34 1.42
CA TYR A 40 9.54 3.99 1.85
C TYR A 40 8.29 3.12 1.96
N SER A 41 8.43 1.86 1.53
CA SER A 41 7.50 0.78 1.80
C SER A 41 8.23 -0.56 1.93
N VAL A 42 7.73 -1.47 2.76
CA VAL A 42 8.18 -2.88 2.74
C VAL A 42 7.93 -3.54 1.39
N ALA A 43 6.92 -3.10 0.66
CA ALA A 43 6.60 -3.58 -0.69
C ALA A 43 7.23 -2.67 -1.73
N SER A 44 8.27 -3.15 -2.41
CA SER A 44 8.97 -2.39 -3.45
C SER A 44 8.05 -1.87 -4.56
N GLY A 45 7.01 -2.64 -4.94
CA GLY A 45 6.04 -2.22 -5.96
C GLY A 45 5.11 -1.07 -5.54
N LEU A 46 5.05 -0.74 -4.24
CA LEU A 46 4.30 0.40 -3.72
C LEU A 46 5.21 1.56 -3.27
N ASP A 47 6.53 1.42 -3.40
CA ASP A 47 7.50 2.42 -2.96
C ASP A 47 7.66 3.55 -4.00
N TYR A 48 6.60 4.34 -4.17
CA TYR A 48 6.50 5.36 -5.21
C TYR A 48 5.89 6.66 -4.68
N PRO A 49 6.49 7.85 -4.94
CA PRO A 49 6.06 9.11 -4.33
C PRO A 49 4.84 9.76 -4.97
N SER A 50 4.22 9.14 -5.98
CA SER A 50 3.04 9.70 -6.65
C SER A 50 1.98 8.61 -6.89
N SER A 51 0.86 8.96 -7.51
CA SER A 51 -0.20 8.06 -7.92
C SER A 51 -0.67 8.42 -9.33
N GLY A 52 -1.27 7.48 -10.06
CA GLY A 52 -1.78 7.77 -11.40
C GLY A 52 -2.86 8.88 -11.39
N PRO A 53 -2.96 9.70 -12.45
CA PRO A 53 -3.87 10.85 -12.48
C PRO A 53 -5.36 10.47 -12.38
N GLU A 54 -5.75 9.30 -12.88
CA GLU A 54 -7.13 8.80 -12.71
C GLU A 54 -7.47 8.53 -11.24
N HIS A 55 -6.51 8.04 -10.45
CA HIS A 55 -6.69 7.85 -9.01
C HIS A 55 -6.81 9.18 -8.26
N ALA A 56 -6.02 10.18 -8.64
CA ALA A 56 -6.13 11.54 -8.11
C ALA A 56 -7.49 12.16 -8.43
N PHE A 57 -7.97 12.02 -9.67
CA PHE A 57 -9.30 12.48 -10.06
C PHE A 57 -10.43 11.80 -9.26
N LEU A 58 -10.38 10.48 -9.09
CA LEU A 58 -11.38 9.73 -8.32
C LEU A 58 -11.32 10.03 -6.81
N HIS A 59 -10.14 10.36 -6.28
CA HIS A 59 -9.94 10.85 -4.93
C HIS A 59 -10.64 12.20 -4.74
N ASP A 60 -10.39 13.16 -5.63
CA ASP A 60 -10.93 14.52 -5.54
C ASP A 60 -12.46 14.55 -5.69
N LEU A 61 -13.01 13.64 -6.51
CA LEU A 61 -14.45 13.41 -6.62
C LEU A 61 -15.08 12.78 -5.36
N GLY A 62 -14.28 12.26 -4.42
CA GLY A 62 -14.75 11.47 -3.29
C GLY A 62 -15.32 10.10 -3.67
N ARG A 63 -15.13 9.67 -4.93
CA ARG A 63 -15.70 8.43 -5.47
C ARG A 63 -14.96 7.18 -4.97
N VAL A 64 -13.66 7.31 -4.73
CA VAL A 64 -12.79 6.27 -4.17
C VAL A 64 -12.19 6.79 -2.88
N GLN A 65 -12.21 5.97 -1.84
CA GLN A 65 -11.59 6.26 -0.56
C GLN A 65 -10.22 5.59 -0.51
N TYR A 66 -9.19 6.35 -0.16
CA TYR A 66 -7.82 5.86 -0.04
C TYR A 66 -7.42 5.83 1.42
N ASP A 67 -7.00 4.65 1.86
CA ASP A 67 -6.60 4.39 3.23
C ASP A 67 -5.13 3.92 3.26
N VAL A 68 -4.58 3.82 4.47
CA VAL A 68 -3.19 3.46 4.70
C VAL A 68 -3.11 2.18 5.54
N ILE A 69 -2.12 1.36 5.19
CA ILE A 69 -1.74 0.16 5.92
C ILE A 69 -0.24 0.24 6.15
N ASP A 70 0.19 -0.04 7.37
CA ASP A 70 1.60 -0.03 7.72
C ASP A 70 2.32 -1.34 7.37
N ASP A 71 3.65 -1.35 7.48
CA ASP A 71 4.46 -2.52 7.18
C ASP A 71 4.11 -3.73 8.07
N ASN A 72 3.75 -3.52 9.34
CA ASN A 72 3.46 -4.61 10.26
C ASN A 72 2.11 -5.24 9.94
N GLU A 73 1.07 -4.42 9.75
CA GLU A 73 -0.26 -4.87 9.32
C GLU A 73 -0.18 -5.67 8.00
N THR A 74 0.66 -5.21 7.07
CA THR A 74 0.90 -5.90 5.79
C THR A 74 1.52 -7.28 5.99
N ILE A 75 2.59 -7.37 6.78
CA ILE A 75 3.32 -8.63 6.97
C ILE A 75 2.48 -9.63 7.75
N ASP A 76 1.72 -9.18 8.74
CA ASP A 76 0.80 -10.05 9.47
C ASP A 76 -0.27 -10.61 8.53
N ALA A 77 -0.83 -9.80 7.61
CA ALA A 77 -1.79 -10.27 6.62
C ALA A 77 -1.17 -11.23 5.58
N PHE A 78 0.08 -11.02 5.18
CA PHE A 78 0.82 -11.95 4.31
C PHE A 78 0.89 -13.35 4.94
N PHE A 79 1.29 -13.44 6.21
CA PHE A 79 1.39 -14.72 6.92
C PHE A 79 0.02 -15.32 7.20
N GLU A 80 -0.97 -14.49 7.54
CA GLU A 80 -2.33 -14.97 7.80
C GLU A 80 -2.93 -15.64 6.56
N LEU A 81 -2.88 -14.98 5.40
CA LEU A 81 -3.40 -15.57 4.16
C LEU A 81 -2.63 -16.84 3.76
N SER A 82 -1.31 -16.85 3.96
CA SER A 82 -0.47 -18.02 3.67
C SER A 82 -0.82 -19.22 4.54
N ARG A 83 -1.03 -19.02 5.84
CA ARG A 83 -1.32 -20.11 6.78
C ARG A 83 -2.76 -20.59 6.73
N MET A 84 -3.71 -19.66 6.58
CA MET A 84 -5.12 -19.97 6.64
C MET A 84 -5.64 -20.54 5.33
N GLU A 85 -5.16 -20.01 4.19
CA GLU A 85 -5.70 -20.34 2.86
C GLU A 85 -4.69 -21.02 1.94
N GLY A 86 -3.42 -21.15 2.36
CA GLY A 86 -2.37 -21.75 1.53
C GLY A 86 -1.98 -20.89 0.32
N ILE A 87 -2.30 -19.59 0.36
CA ILE A 87 -2.01 -18.64 -0.72
C ILE A 87 -0.89 -17.72 -0.25
N ILE A 88 0.23 -17.70 -0.97
CA ILE A 88 1.36 -16.80 -0.70
C ILE A 88 1.17 -15.52 -1.56
N PRO A 89 0.67 -14.41 -0.98
CA PRO A 89 0.42 -13.19 -1.75
C PRO A 89 1.70 -12.41 -2.01
N ALA A 90 1.74 -11.60 -3.06
CA ALA A 90 2.75 -10.54 -3.13
C ALA A 90 2.62 -9.59 -1.93
N ILE A 91 3.73 -9.02 -1.43
CA ILE A 91 3.67 -8.07 -0.30
C ILE A 91 2.79 -6.85 -0.67
N GLU A 92 2.79 -6.45 -1.94
CA GLU A 92 1.89 -5.43 -2.48
C GLU A 92 0.41 -5.81 -2.27
N SER A 93 0.03 -7.05 -2.60
CA SER A 93 -1.35 -7.54 -2.42
C SER A 93 -1.72 -7.70 -0.94
N ALA A 94 -0.75 -8.04 -0.09
CA ALA A 94 -0.97 -8.19 1.35
C ALA A 94 -1.43 -6.88 2.02
N HIS A 95 -1.06 -5.70 1.49
CA HIS A 95 -1.61 -4.43 1.95
C HIS A 95 -3.15 -4.38 1.78
N ALA A 96 -3.65 -4.83 0.63
CA ALA A 96 -5.07 -4.87 0.34
C ALA A 96 -5.80 -5.91 1.20
N VAL A 97 -5.16 -7.05 1.49
CA VAL A 97 -5.68 -8.08 2.41
C VAL A 97 -5.79 -7.52 3.83
N ALA A 98 -4.73 -6.89 4.34
CA ALA A 98 -4.72 -6.26 5.65
C ALA A 98 -5.86 -5.24 5.80
N TYR A 99 -6.02 -4.36 4.80
CA TYR A 99 -7.13 -3.41 4.79
C TYR A 99 -8.50 -4.09 4.74
N GLY A 100 -8.65 -5.10 3.87
CA GLY A 100 -9.90 -5.86 3.75
C GLY A 100 -10.30 -6.53 5.07
N MET A 101 -9.35 -7.11 5.81
CA MET A 101 -9.58 -7.68 7.14
C MET A 101 -10.00 -6.62 8.16
N LYS A 102 -9.38 -5.43 8.12
CA LYS A 102 -9.73 -4.29 9.00
C LYS A 102 -11.13 -3.76 8.69
N LEU A 103 -11.46 -3.60 7.42
CA LEU A 103 -12.77 -3.16 6.95
C LEU A 103 -13.86 -4.19 7.28
N ALA A 104 -13.62 -5.47 7.05
CA ALA A 104 -14.61 -6.52 7.32
C ALA A 104 -15.07 -6.54 8.78
N LYS A 105 -14.18 -6.22 9.73
CA LYS A 105 -14.52 -6.10 11.17
C LYS A 105 -15.54 -4.99 11.47
N THR A 106 -15.71 -4.00 10.57
CA THR A 106 -16.64 -2.87 10.77
C THR A 106 -17.95 -3.00 9.96
N MET A 107 -18.00 -3.88 8.95
CA MET A 107 -19.14 -3.98 8.02
C MET A 107 -20.38 -4.66 8.60
N GLY A 108 -20.24 -5.51 9.62
CA GLY A 108 -21.33 -6.30 10.22
C GLY A 108 -21.88 -7.42 9.32
N LYS A 109 -22.25 -7.10 8.07
CA LYS A 109 -22.69 -8.03 7.02
C LYS A 109 -22.24 -7.56 5.64
N GLY A 110 -22.05 -8.48 4.70
CA GLY A 110 -21.68 -8.20 3.32
C GLY A 110 -20.47 -8.99 2.86
N SER A 111 -19.86 -8.56 1.76
CA SER A 111 -18.68 -9.20 1.17
C SER A 111 -17.69 -8.14 0.71
N VAL A 112 -16.40 -8.44 0.84
CA VAL A 112 -15.29 -7.61 0.33
C VAL A 112 -14.61 -8.40 -0.77
N LEU A 113 -14.50 -7.80 -1.96
CA LEU A 113 -13.69 -8.34 -3.05
C LEU A 113 -12.30 -7.70 -2.98
N ILE A 114 -11.27 -8.53 -2.85
CA ILE A 114 -9.87 -8.08 -2.78
C ILE A 114 -9.16 -8.52 -4.05
N ASN A 115 -8.47 -7.58 -4.71
CA ASN A 115 -7.62 -7.90 -5.84
C ASN A 115 -6.25 -8.42 -5.35
N LEU A 116 -5.99 -9.71 -5.51
CA LEU A 116 -4.66 -10.29 -5.33
C LEU A 116 -3.83 -10.05 -6.58
N SER A 117 -3.24 -8.86 -6.66
CA SER A 117 -2.49 -8.37 -7.82
C SER A 117 -1.28 -9.22 -8.22
N GLY A 118 -0.73 -10.03 -7.32
CA GLY A 118 0.39 -10.92 -7.63
C GLY A 118 0.65 -12.00 -6.59
N ARG A 119 1.55 -12.91 -6.96
CA ARG A 119 2.07 -14.00 -6.11
C ARG A 119 3.34 -13.58 -5.36
N GLY A 120 3.57 -14.14 -4.19
CA GLY A 120 4.67 -13.76 -3.29
C GLY A 120 5.99 -14.48 -3.50
N ASP A 121 6.12 -15.35 -4.52
CA ASP A 121 7.36 -16.11 -4.77
C ASP A 121 8.61 -15.23 -4.82
N LYS A 122 8.50 -14.03 -5.42
CA LYS A 122 9.61 -13.06 -5.54
C LYS A 122 10.07 -12.49 -4.20
N ASP A 123 9.21 -12.51 -3.19
CA ASP A 123 9.40 -11.84 -1.91
C ASP A 123 9.87 -12.81 -0.81
N MET A 124 9.90 -14.12 -1.09
CA MET A 124 10.12 -15.16 -0.08
C MET A 124 11.46 -15.04 0.65
N ASP A 125 12.56 -14.84 -0.09
CA ASP A 125 13.89 -14.73 0.52
C ASP A 125 13.95 -13.55 1.50
N TYR A 126 13.42 -12.40 1.07
CA TYR A 126 13.32 -11.20 1.90
C TYR A 126 12.43 -11.41 3.13
N ILE A 127 11.28 -12.07 2.96
CA ILE A 127 10.36 -12.36 4.06
C ILE A 127 11.02 -13.25 5.10
N ILE A 128 11.66 -14.34 4.67
CA ILE A 128 12.32 -15.29 5.57
C ILE A 128 13.49 -14.63 6.29
N GLU A 129 14.33 -13.88 5.56
CA GLU A 129 15.50 -13.20 6.15
C GLU A 129 15.09 -12.17 7.21
N LYS A 130 14.08 -11.35 6.91
CA LYS A 130 13.71 -10.21 7.76
C LYS A 130 12.69 -10.55 8.85
N TYR A 131 11.76 -11.45 8.57
CA TYR A 131 10.61 -11.72 9.46
C TYR A 131 10.59 -13.15 10.00
N GLY A 132 11.49 -14.01 9.52
CA GLY A 132 11.56 -15.42 9.89
C GLY A 132 10.44 -16.25 9.27
N ILE A 133 10.43 -17.52 9.64
CA ILE A 133 9.30 -18.41 9.37
C ILE A 133 8.32 -18.26 10.54
N ARG A 134 7.11 -17.76 10.25
CA ARG A 134 6.04 -17.55 11.24
C ARG A 134 4.84 -18.45 10.97
#